data_AF-A0A1M5S5Z1-F1
#
_entry.id   AF-A0A1M5S5Z1-F1
#
_cell.length_a   1.000
_cell.length_b   1.000
_cell.length_c   1.000
_cell.angle_alpha   90.00
_cell.angle_beta   90.00
_cell.angle_gamma   90.00
#
_symmetry.space_group_name_H-M   'P 1'
#
loop_
_entity.id
_entity.type
_entity.pdbx_description
1 polymer ?
#
loop_
_entity_poly.entity_id
_entity_poly.type
_entity_poly.pdbx_seq_one_letter_code
_entity_poly.pdbx_strand_id
1 'polypeptide(L)'
;MLAAFKEELACPWALYHVPRILPVAKADPTRRGRALRSVERVDVGRASALGRRLRSVSERRGIPVEVDERYGRVRAWVQRRGLELPTVEELMVTAPFHVRDKKVPHFERKWAAHRRSRS
;
A
#
# COMPACT_ATOMS: atom_id res chain seq x y z
N MET A 1 -23.81 -20.42 -12.82
CA MET A 1 -23.70 -19.26 -11.90
C MET A 1 -22.36 -19.18 -11.16
N LEU A 2 -21.82 -20.29 -10.61
CA LEU A 2 -20.52 -20.28 -9.91
C LEU A 2 -19.29 -20.08 -10.83
N ALA A 3 -19.37 -20.50 -12.10
CA ALA A 3 -18.26 -20.40 -13.07
C ALA A 3 -17.94 -18.95 -13.46
N ALA A 4 -18.96 -18.13 -13.72
CA ALA A 4 -18.80 -16.70 -14.01
C ALA A 4 -18.17 -15.94 -12.81
N PHE A 5 -18.52 -16.31 -11.58
CA PHE A 5 -17.91 -15.73 -10.37
C PHE A 5 -16.45 -16.15 -10.19
N LYS A 6 -16.10 -17.38 -10.59
CA LYS A 6 -14.71 -17.85 -10.63
C LYS A 6 -13.89 -17.16 -11.73
N GLU A 7 -14.49 -16.83 -12.87
CA GLU A 7 -13.86 -16.03 -13.92
C GLU A 7 -13.66 -14.57 -13.49
N GLU A 8 -14.62 -13.99 -12.77
CA GLU A 8 -14.48 -12.66 -12.17
C GLU A 8 -13.30 -12.61 -11.17
N LEU A 9 -13.08 -13.72 -10.45
CA LEU A 9 -11.92 -13.93 -9.57
C LEU A 9 -10.63 -14.29 -10.31
N ALA A 10 -10.70 -14.71 -11.58
CA ALA A 10 -9.55 -14.96 -12.45
C ALA A 10 -8.98 -13.66 -13.06
N CYS A 11 -9.30 -12.51 -12.45
CA CYS A 11 -8.76 -11.23 -12.86
C CYS A 11 -7.23 -11.18 -12.70
N PRO A 12 -6.54 -10.37 -13.53
CA PRO A 12 -5.12 -10.12 -13.32
C PRO A 12 -4.90 -9.49 -11.95
N TRP A 13 -3.70 -9.70 -11.42
CA TRP A 13 -3.24 -9.04 -10.22
C TRP A 13 -2.40 -7.83 -10.59
N ALA A 14 -2.25 -6.92 -9.65
CA ALA A 14 -1.41 -5.75 -9.77
C ALA A 14 -0.49 -5.61 -8.56
N LEU A 15 0.67 -5.00 -8.80
CA LEU A 15 1.55 -4.48 -7.78
C LEU A 15 1.23 -2.99 -7.60
N TYR A 16 0.94 -2.59 -6.37
CA TYR A 16 0.63 -1.21 -6.03
C TYR A 16 1.69 -0.61 -5.12
N HIS A 17 2.01 0.66 -5.35
CA HIS A 17 2.70 1.51 -4.40
C HIS A 17 1.67 2.35 -3.64
N VAL A 18 1.73 2.31 -2.31
CA VAL A 18 0.69 2.89 -1.44
C VAL A 18 1.31 3.68 -0.29
N PRO A 19 1.70 4.94 -0.50
CA PRO A 19 2.04 5.86 0.58
C PRO A 19 0.76 6.37 1.28
N ARG A 20 0.77 6.39 2.62
CA ARG A 20 -0.35 6.82 3.47
C ARG A 20 0.09 7.79 4.56
N ILE A 21 -0.62 8.89 4.68
CA ILE A 21 -0.49 9.84 5.79
C ILE A 21 -1.61 9.56 6.77
N LEU A 22 -1.25 9.38 8.03
CA LEU A 22 -2.15 9.22 9.17
C LEU A 22 -2.09 10.52 9.99
N PRO A 23 -2.91 11.54 9.65
CA PRO A 23 -2.92 12.79 10.39
C PRO A 23 -3.68 12.66 11.71
N VAL A 24 -3.53 13.65 12.58
CA VAL A 24 -4.47 13.90 13.69
C VAL A 24 -5.78 14.50 13.17
N ALA A 25 -6.88 14.36 13.91
CA ALA A 25 -8.16 14.95 13.54
C ALA A 25 -8.12 16.47 13.79
N LYS A 26 -8.71 17.25 12.88
CA LYS A 26 -8.74 18.72 13.02
C LYS A 26 -9.51 19.19 14.26
N ALA A 27 -10.59 18.49 14.60
CA ALA A 27 -11.45 18.84 15.72
C ALA A 27 -10.91 18.32 17.06
N ASP A 28 -10.01 17.33 17.04
CA ASP A 28 -9.46 16.69 18.22
C ASP A 28 -8.06 16.12 17.91
N PRO A 29 -6.99 16.85 18.30
CA PRO A 29 -5.61 16.43 18.05
C PRO A 29 -5.21 15.12 18.74
N THR A 30 -5.96 14.65 19.74
CA THR A 30 -5.69 13.37 20.42
C THR A 30 -6.19 12.17 19.61
N ARG A 31 -7.00 12.41 18.58
CA ARG A 31 -7.61 11.36 17.76
C ARG A 31 -7.01 11.33 16.36
N ARG A 32 -7.05 10.14 15.75
CA ARG A 32 -6.65 9.96 14.35
C ARG A 32 -7.67 10.59 13.39
N GLY A 33 -7.18 11.42 12.48
CA GLY A 33 -7.96 11.96 11.37
C GLY A 33 -8.16 10.95 10.23
N ARG A 34 -8.86 11.38 9.18
CA ARG A 34 -9.03 10.56 7.97
C ARG A 34 -7.68 10.38 7.27
N ALA A 35 -7.29 9.12 7.06
CA ALA A 35 -6.07 8.79 6.33
C ALA A 35 -6.11 9.36 4.91
N LEU A 36 -5.01 10.00 4.50
CA LEU A 36 -4.77 10.41 3.12
C LEU A 36 -3.87 9.37 2.47
N ARG A 37 -4.15 9.00 1.22
CA ARG A 37 -3.36 7.99 0.53
C ARG A 37 -3.19 8.34 -0.94
N SER A 38 -2.04 7.94 -1.48
CA SER A 38 -1.86 7.71 -2.91
C SER A 38 -1.91 6.21 -3.17
N VAL A 39 -2.45 5.83 -4.32
CA VAL A 39 -2.36 4.48 -4.86
C VAL A 39 -1.88 4.64 -6.29
N GLU A 40 -0.77 4.00 -6.60
CA GLU A 40 -0.22 3.91 -7.94
C GLU A 40 -0.07 2.44 -8.30
N ARG A 41 -0.54 2.07 -9.49
CA ARG A 41 -0.34 0.75 -10.07
C ARG A 41 0.99 0.72 -10.79
N VAL A 42 1.91 -0.08 -10.27
CA VAL A 42 3.30 -0.18 -10.75
C VAL A 42 3.46 -1.28 -11.79
N ASP A 43 2.73 -2.39 -11.65
CA ASP A 43 2.83 -3.55 -12.54
C ASP A 43 1.54 -4.37 -12.54
N VAL A 44 1.32 -5.19 -13.56
CA VAL A 44 0.15 -6.06 -13.74
C VAL A 44 0.60 -7.43 -14.23
N GLY A 45 0.05 -8.50 -13.65
CA GLY A 45 0.40 -9.85 -14.05
C GLY A 45 -0.23 -10.92 -13.19
N ARG A 46 0.38 -12.11 -13.19
CA ARG A 46 -0.06 -13.22 -12.34
C ARG A 46 0.31 -12.97 -10.88
N ALA A 47 -0.59 -13.30 -9.96
CA ALA A 47 -0.41 -13.14 -8.52
C ALA A 47 0.94 -13.69 -8.01
N SER A 48 1.25 -14.94 -8.37
CA SER A 48 2.47 -15.63 -7.95
C SER A 48 3.75 -15.02 -8.55
N ALA A 49 3.69 -14.52 -9.79
CA ALA A 49 4.83 -13.87 -10.44
C ALA A 49 5.15 -12.52 -9.77
N LEU A 50 4.13 -11.68 -9.58
CA LEU A 50 4.27 -10.40 -8.89
C LEU A 50 4.71 -10.60 -7.43
N GLY A 51 4.12 -11.56 -6.73
CA GLY A 51 4.50 -11.90 -5.36
C GLY A 51 5.96 -12.32 -5.25
N ARG A 52 6.42 -13.26 -6.09
CA ARG A 52 7.83 -13.68 -6.14
C ARG A 52 8.78 -12.52 -6.43
N ARG A 53 8.43 -11.68 -7.42
CA ARG A 53 9.21 -10.49 -7.79
C ARG A 53 9.33 -9.52 -6.63
N LEU A 54 8.23 -9.20 -5.96
CA LEU A 54 8.22 -8.29 -4.83
C LEU A 54 9.09 -8.84 -3.69
N ARG A 55 8.92 -10.12 -3.31
CA ARG A 55 9.75 -10.75 -2.28
C ARG A 55 11.24 -10.65 -2.59
N SER A 56 11.64 -11.09 -3.78
CA SER A 56 13.05 -11.09 -4.19
C SER A 56 13.66 -9.68 -4.19
N VAL A 57 12.94 -8.67 -4.67
CA VAL A 57 13.42 -7.28 -4.64
C VAL A 57 13.52 -6.76 -3.21
N SER A 58 12.53 -7.04 -2.37
CA SER A 58 12.50 -6.61 -0.98
C SER A 58 13.59 -7.25 -0.14
N GLU A 59 13.81 -8.56 -0.27
CA GLU A 59 14.89 -9.30 0.38
C GLU A 59 16.26 -8.71 0.05
N ARG A 60 16.54 -8.47 -1.24
CA ARG A 60 17.80 -7.83 -1.68
C ARG A 60 18.01 -6.43 -1.13
N ARG A 61 16.93 -5.76 -0.71
CA ARG A 61 16.96 -4.40 -0.16
C ARG A 61 16.79 -4.37 1.37
N GLY A 62 16.73 -5.52 2.03
CA GLY A 62 16.46 -5.60 3.47
C GLY A 62 15.09 -5.06 3.90
N ILE A 63 14.12 -5.01 2.99
CA ILE A 63 12.77 -4.51 3.26
C ILE A 63 11.91 -5.65 3.82
N PRO A 64 11.29 -5.51 5.00
CA PRO A 64 10.45 -6.55 5.59
C PRO A 64 9.24 -6.88 4.72
N VAL A 65 9.00 -8.18 4.55
CA VAL A 65 7.89 -8.73 3.76
C VAL A 65 6.90 -9.45 4.66
N GLU A 66 5.62 -9.28 4.38
CA GLU A 66 4.52 -10.05 4.95
C GLU A 66 3.78 -10.78 3.82
N VAL A 67 3.42 -12.04 4.05
CA VAL A 67 2.61 -12.85 3.13
C VAL A 67 1.29 -13.19 3.80
N ASP A 68 0.19 -12.82 3.15
CA ASP A 68 -1.16 -13.21 3.53
C ASP A 68 -1.43 -14.60 2.92
N GLU A 69 -1.28 -15.65 3.72
CA GLU A 69 -1.42 -17.04 3.25
C GLU A 69 -2.82 -17.36 2.74
N ARG A 70 -3.85 -16.68 3.26
CA ARG A 70 -5.25 -16.92 2.90
C ARG A 70 -5.56 -16.46 1.48
N TYR A 71 -4.96 -15.34 1.06
CA TYR A 71 -5.26 -14.72 -0.24
C TYR A 71 -4.05 -14.67 -1.18
N GLY A 72 -2.86 -15.06 -0.73
CA GLY A 72 -1.62 -15.01 -1.49
C GLY A 72 -1.05 -13.59 -1.70
N ARG A 73 -1.53 -12.60 -0.93
CA ARG A 73 -1.07 -11.21 -1.05
C ARG A 73 0.30 -11.04 -0.42
N VAL A 74 1.20 -10.35 -1.10
CA VAL A 74 2.54 -10.04 -0.60
C VAL A 74 2.60 -8.54 -0.33
N ARG A 75 3.05 -8.15 0.86
CA ARG A 75 3.29 -6.75 1.25
C ARG A 75 4.76 -6.57 1.60
N ALA A 76 5.36 -5.48 1.14
CA ALA A 76 6.68 -5.06 1.57
C ALA A 76 6.59 -3.67 2.20
N TRP A 77 7.10 -3.52 3.41
CA TRP A 77 7.00 -2.29 4.19
C TRP A 77 8.22 -1.41 3.98
N VAL A 78 8.14 -0.51 2.99
CA VAL A 78 9.19 0.50 2.72
C VAL A 78 9.37 1.43 3.92
N GLN A 79 8.26 1.80 4.56
CA GLN A 79 8.26 2.52 5.83
C GLN A 79 7.09 2.05 6.69
N ARG A 80 7.38 1.45 7.85
CA ARG A 80 6.36 1.18 8.87
C ARG A 80 5.95 2.49 9.56
N ARG A 81 4.67 2.58 9.94
CA ARG A 81 4.18 3.70 10.75
C ARG A 81 4.93 3.80 12.08
N GLY A 82 5.10 5.02 12.56
CA GLY A 82 5.48 5.27 13.94
C GLY A 82 4.35 4.96 14.92
N LEU A 83 4.66 5.03 16.22
CA LEU A 83 3.68 4.82 17.30
C LEU A 83 2.78 6.04 17.53
N GLU A 84 3.30 7.22 17.22
CA GLU A 84 2.63 8.50 17.48
C GLU A 84 2.00 9.08 16.21
N LEU A 85 1.02 9.97 16.40
CA LEU A 85 0.40 10.72 15.32
C LEU A 85 0.88 12.19 15.36
N PRO A 86 0.98 12.86 14.19
CA PRO A 86 0.76 12.30 12.87
C PRO A 86 1.92 11.40 12.43
N THR A 87 1.64 10.42 11.57
CA THR A 87 2.68 9.55 11.02
C THR A 87 2.40 9.19 9.57
N VAL A 88 3.37 8.53 8.95
CA VAL A 88 3.28 8.04 7.59
C VAL A 88 3.67 6.57 7.54
N GLU A 89 3.11 5.86 6.57
CA GLU A 89 3.52 4.50 6.22
C GLU A 89 3.57 4.36 4.71
N GLU A 90 4.48 3.54 4.23
CA GLU A 90 4.72 3.30 2.82
C GLU A 90 4.89 1.80 2.60
N LEU A 91 4.12 1.26 1.65
CA LEU A 91 4.19 -0.14 1.31
C LEU A 91 4.04 -0.38 -0.20
N MET A 92 4.64 -1.47 -0.64
CA MET A 92 4.34 -2.12 -1.91
C MET A 92 3.44 -3.32 -1.62
N VAL A 93 2.41 -3.56 -2.42
CA VAL A 93 1.47 -4.67 -2.18
C VAL A 93 0.95 -5.29 -3.47
N THR A 94 0.84 -6.62 -3.49
CA THR A 94 0.11 -7.34 -4.53
C THR A 94 -1.36 -7.50 -4.15
N ALA A 95 -2.26 -7.23 -5.09
CA ALA A 95 -3.71 -7.40 -4.93
C ALA A 95 -4.40 -7.56 -6.30
N PRO A 96 -5.68 -7.98 -6.35
CA PRO A 96 -6.48 -7.93 -7.57
C PRO A 96 -6.45 -6.55 -8.27
N PHE A 97 -6.53 -6.54 -9.59
CA PHE A 97 -6.33 -5.35 -10.45
C PHE A 97 -7.39 -4.23 -10.32
N HIS A 98 -8.48 -4.45 -9.58
CA HIS A 98 -9.64 -3.55 -9.58
C HIS A 98 -9.38 -2.13 -9.03
N VAL A 99 -8.28 -1.89 -8.31
CA VAL A 99 -8.00 -0.57 -7.75
C VAL A 99 -7.40 0.32 -8.83
N ARG A 100 -8.08 1.43 -9.11
CA ARG A 100 -7.56 2.49 -10.00
C ARG A 100 -6.56 3.36 -9.23
N ASP A 101 -5.65 3.97 -9.99
CA ASP A 101 -4.78 4.99 -9.46
C ASP A 101 -5.60 6.10 -8.81
N LYS A 102 -5.17 6.51 -7.63
CA LYS A 102 -5.87 7.52 -6.84
C LYS A 102 -4.88 8.32 -6.05
N LYS A 103 -4.92 9.62 -6.24
CA LYS A 103 -4.11 10.58 -5.50
C LYS A 103 -4.98 11.73 -5.04
N VAL A 104 -4.91 12.05 -3.75
CA VAL A 104 -5.61 13.25 -3.26
C VAL A 104 -4.86 14.52 -3.70
N PRO A 105 -5.55 15.66 -3.87
CA PRO A 105 -4.90 16.90 -4.21
C PRO A 105 -3.77 17.28 -3.24
N HIS A 106 -2.65 17.75 -3.80
CA HIS A 106 -1.44 18.14 -3.08
C HIS A 106 -0.83 17.03 -2.20
N PHE A 107 -1.05 15.76 -2.54
CA PHE A 107 -0.53 14.64 -1.75
C PHE A 107 0.99 14.71 -1.55
N GLU A 108 1.77 14.94 -2.61
CA GLU A 108 3.24 14.98 -2.51
C GLU A 108 3.75 16.05 -1.55
N ARG A 109 3.16 17.24 -1.60
CA ARG A 109 3.50 18.32 -0.67
C ARG A 109 3.20 17.91 0.77
N LYS A 110 2.03 17.31 1.02
CA LYS A 110 1.64 16.82 2.36
C LYS A 110 2.55 15.68 2.81
N TRP A 111 2.89 14.76 1.92
CA TRP A 111 3.77 13.62 2.16
C TRP A 111 5.16 14.08 2.57
N ALA A 112 5.76 15.00 1.81
CA ALA A 112 7.07 15.55 2.11
C ALA A 112 7.12 16.26 3.46
N ALA A 113 6.07 17.00 3.83
CA ALA A 113 5.98 17.66 5.14
C ALA A 113 5.98 16.66 6.31
N HIS A 114 5.23 15.56 6.20
CA HIS A 114 5.12 14.56 7.27
C HIS A 114 6.30 13.57 7.30
N ARG A 115 7.02 13.39 6.18
CA ARG A 115 8.26 12.61 6.18
C ARG A 115 9.43 13.34 6.84
N ARG A 116 9.48 14.68 6.72
CA ARG A 116 10.56 15.51 7.24
C ARG A 116 10.41 15.86 8.72
N SER A 117 9.21 15.79 9.29
CA SER A 117 8.95 16.07 10.71
C SER A 117 9.51 15.00 11.67
N ARG A 118 10.53 14.25 11.24
CA ARG A 118 11.12 13.11 11.92
C ARG A 118 12.65 13.25 12.04
N SER A 119 13.11 14.49 12.16
CA SER A 119 14.47 14.87 12.56
C SER A 119 14.51 15.14 14.05
#